data_AF-I0YIY1-F1
#
_entry.id   AF-I0YIY1-F1
#
_cell.length_a   1.000
_cell.length_b   1.000
_cell.length_c   1.000
_cell.angle_alpha   90.00
_cell.angle_beta   90.00
_cell.angle_gamma   90.00
#
_symmetry.space_group_name_H-M   'P 1'
#
loop_
_entity.id
_entity.type
_entity.pdbx_description
1 polymer ?
#
loop_
_entity_poly.entity_id
_entity_poly.type
_entity_poly.pdbx_seq_one_letter_code
_entity_poly.pdbx_strand_id
1 'polypeptide(L)'
;MQPSNDGSGSRTCHTQAQERCQQAPRRHYPPAAAFREGTGPDRCRGSGDASSQEAAEGTEVSDSESPKRRRGKRKLPEVDYSAIEDPAELRLQRRLVKNRRTAAASRERKQRELDDLHVNVRALEADNQGLRQALRQRESELRSLRVHMASIQGSAPLPTPAPLLPGFPA
;
A
#
# COMPACT_ATOMS: atom_id res chain seq x y z
N MET A 1 -49.65 45.03 2.45
CA MET A 1 -48.19 45.06 2.66
C MET A 1 -47.67 43.66 2.41
N GLN A 2 -46.97 43.46 1.29
CA GLN A 2 -46.33 42.20 0.92
C GLN A 2 -44.82 42.36 1.14
N PRO A 3 -44.12 41.42 1.80
CA PRO A 3 -42.67 41.43 1.80
C PRO A 3 -42.13 40.80 0.52
N SER A 4 -41.24 41.55 -0.12
CA SER A 4 -40.52 41.23 -1.35
C SER A 4 -39.55 40.07 -1.16
N ASN A 5 -39.54 39.17 -2.15
CA ASN A 5 -38.49 38.20 -2.41
C ASN A 5 -37.24 38.93 -2.93
N ASP A 6 -36.13 38.89 -2.19
CA ASP A 6 -34.80 39.17 -2.74
C ASP A 6 -33.76 38.29 -2.01
N GLY A 7 -33.07 37.45 -2.77
CA GLY A 7 -32.03 36.58 -2.19
C GLY A 7 -31.43 35.53 -3.13
N SER A 8 -31.50 35.72 -4.45
CA SER A 8 -30.73 34.93 -5.40
C SER A 8 -29.30 35.47 -5.49
N GLY A 9 -28.34 34.81 -4.86
CA GLY A 9 -26.94 35.26 -4.99
C GLY A 9 -25.92 34.45 -4.22
N SER A 10 -25.83 33.12 -4.41
CA SER A 10 -24.64 32.39 -3.95
C SER A 10 -24.45 31.03 -4.63
N ARG A 11 -24.27 31.00 -5.96
CA ARG A 11 -23.93 29.76 -6.69
C ARG A 11 -23.03 30.01 -7.90
N THR A 12 -21.78 30.47 -7.74
CA THR A 12 -20.81 30.44 -8.87
C THR A 12 -19.32 30.40 -8.51
N CYS A 13 -18.89 30.20 -7.27
CA CYS A 13 -17.45 30.25 -6.93
C CYS A 13 -16.75 28.88 -6.76
N HIS A 14 -17.38 27.75 -7.09
CA HIS A 14 -16.78 26.41 -6.86
C HIS A 14 -16.14 25.74 -8.09
N THR A 15 -16.32 26.25 -9.31
CA THR A 15 -15.83 25.56 -10.52
C THR A 15 -14.49 26.08 -11.05
N GLN A 16 -14.02 27.27 -10.64
CA GLN A 16 -12.77 27.84 -11.19
C GLN A 16 -11.48 27.26 -10.59
N ALA A 17 -11.56 26.50 -9.49
CA ALA A 17 -10.39 25.87 -8.86
C ALA A 17 -9.98 24.54 -9.52
N GLN A 18 -10.86 23.90 -10.30
CA GLN A 18 -10.56 22.60 -10.93
C GLN A 18 -9.75 22.72 -12.23
N GLU A 19 -9.84 23.83 -12.97
CA GLU A 19 -9.12 23.99 -14.23
C GLU A 19 -7.62 24.33 -14.04
N ARG A 20 -7.24 24.88 -12.88
CA ARG A 20 -5.82 25.19 -12.59
C ARG A 20 -4.97 23.98 -12.22
N CYS A 21 -5.56 22.82 -11.93
CA CYS A 21 -4.80 21.59 -11.65
C CYS A 21 -4.41 20.79 -12.90
N GLN A 22 -4.90 21.15 -14.09
CA GLN A 22 -4.59 20.43 -15.33
C GLN A 22 -3.43 21.03 -16.13
N GLN A 23 -2.93 22.21 -15.75
CA GLN A 23 -1.74 22.82 -16.34
C GLN A 23 -0.52 22.65 -15.43
N ALA A 24 -0.17 21.40 -15.12
CA ALA A 24 1.19 21.13 -14.66
C ALA A 24 2.14 21.30 -15.86
N PRO A 25 3.22 22.09 -15.76
CA PRO A 25 4.20 22.19 -16.83
C PRO A 25 4.76 20.78 -17.07
N ARG A 26 4.60 20.27 -18.30
CA ARG A 26 5.24 19.03 -18.73
C ARG A 26 6.73 19.18 -18.47
N ARG A 27 7.24 18.49 -17.45
CA ARG A 27 8.67 18.37 -17.25
C ARG A 27 9.22 17.70 -18.49
N HIS A 28 9.94 18.48 -19.30
CA HIS A 28 10.78 17.94 -20.36
C HIS A 28 11.78 17.01 -19.68
N TYR A 29 11.54 15.71 -19.78
CA TYR A 29 12.59 14.73 -19.54
C TYR A 29 13.54 14.81 -20.74
N PRO A 30 14.82 15.14 -20.53
CA PRO A 30 15.79 15.03 -21.61
C PRO A 30 15.85 13.55 -22.06
N PRO A 31 15.99 13.29 -23.36
CA PRO A 31 16.12 11.93 -23.87
C PRO A 31 17.39 11.27 -23.30
N ALA A 32 17.28 9.99 -22.96
CA ALA A 32 18.32 9.16 -22.35
C ALA A 32 19.47 8.83 -23.32
N ALA A 33 20.23 9.85 -23.75
CA ALA A 33 21.37 9.68 -24.62
C ALA A 33 22.45 10.73 -24.32
N ALA A 34 23.30 10.44 -23.34
CA ALA A 34 24.73 10.80 -23.31
C ALA A 34 25.32 10.38 -21.95
N PHE A 35 25.57 9.08 -21.79
CA PHE A 35 26.54 8.60 -20.81
C PHE A 35 27.92 9.01 -21.33
N ARG A 36 28.32 10.26 -21.07
CA ARG A 36 29.69 10.71 -21.28
C ARG A 36 30.43 10.55 -19.96
N GLU A 37 31.46 9.72 -20.00
CA GLU A 37 32.53 9.62 -19.03
C GLU A 37 33.03 11.02 -18.67
N GLY A 38 32.84 11.41 -17.42
CA GLY A 38 33.20 12.70 -16.89
C GLY A 38 33.58 12.53 -15.43
N THR A 39 34.87 12.32 -15.22
CA THR A 39 35.58 12.46 -13.95
C THR A 39 35.21 13.78 -13.28
N GLY A 40 34.46 13.69 -12.18
CA GLY A 40 34.10 14.82 -11.30
C GLY A 40 34.33 14.42 -9.84
N PRO A 41 34.97 15.28 -9.03
CA PRO A 41 35.63 14.86 -7.79
C PRO A 41 34.66 14.69 -6.62
N ASP A 42 35.06 13.77 -5.74
CA ASP A 42 34.78 13.70 -4.30
C ASP A 42 33.89 14.81 -3.73
N ARG A 43 32.69 14.42 -3.28
CA ARG A 43 32.23 14.66 -1.90
C ARG A 43 30.92 13.92 -1.62
N CYS A 44 30.90 13.31 -0.43
CA CYS A 44 29.78 12.65 0.24
C CYS A 44 29.49 11.20 -0.18
N ARG A 45 30.53 10.37 -0.08
CA ARG A 45 30.45 8.93 0.18
C ARG A 45 29.80 8.67 1.56
N GLY A 46 28.47 8.71 1.62
CA GLY A 46 27.68 8.14 2.72
C GLY A 46 27.45 6.65 2.48
N SER A 47 28.55 5.89 2.45
CA SER A 47 28.55 4.44 2.30
C SER A 47 28.19 3.82 3.66
N GLY A 48 26.97 3.33 3.77
CA GLY A 48 26.48 2.58 4.93
C GLY A 48 25.63 1.40 4.50
N ASP A 49 25.97 0.76 3.38
CA ASP A 49 25.48 -0.59 3.06
C ASP A 49 26.56 -1.58 3.45
N ALA A 50 26.27 -2.30 4.53
CA ALA A 50 27.01 -3.45 4.99
C ALA A 50 26.87 -4.56 3.95
N SER A 51 27.99 -4.97 3.38
CA SER A 51 28.15 -6.27 2.74
C SER A 51 27.95 -7.35 3.81
N SER A 52 27.13 -8.35 3.54
CA SER A 52 26.98 -9.53 4.41
C SER A 52 26.75 -10.77 3.56
N GLN A 53 27.87 -11.41 3.22
CA GLN A 53 28.06 -12.78 2.74
C GLN A 53 29.58 -12.98 2.90
N GLU A 54 30.15 -13.90 3.68
CA GLU A 54 29.83 -15.30 3.99
C GLU A 54 30.57 -15.73 5.28
N ALA A 55 30.25 -16.94 5.74
CA ALA A 55 31.04 -17.85 6.59
C ALA A 55 30.86 -17.79 8.13
N ALA A 56 30.11 -18.79 8.57
CA ALA A 56 30.12 -19.49 9.85
C ALA A 56 31.37 -19.37 10.73
N GLU A 57 31.17 -19.02 12.00
CA GLU A 57 31.67 -19.79 13.14
C GLU A 57 30.92 -19.40 14.42
N GLY A 58 30.70 -20.39 15.29
CA GLY A 58 29.79 -20.33 16.43
C GLY A 58 30.00 -19.13 17.36
N THR A 59 28.90 -18.43 17.67
CA THR A 59 28.82 -17.58 18.85
C THR A 59 27.51 -17.90 19.55
N GLU A 60 27.67 -18.25 20.81
CA GLU A 60 26.67 -18.81 21.69
C GLU A 60 25.46 -17.88 21.84
N VAL A 61 24.28 -18.50 21.79
CA VAL A 61 22.98 -17.89 22.06
C VAL A 61 22.98 -17.34 23.48
N SER A 62 23.26 -16.04 23.62
CA SER A 62 22.96 -15.30 24.84
C SER A 62 21.54 -14.76 24.71
N ASP A 63 20.59 -15.49 25.33
CA ASP A 63 19.21 -15.07 25.57
C ASP A 63 19.19 -13.81 26.47
N SER A 64 19.49 -12.66 25.87
CA SER A 64 19.30 -11.37 26.51
C SER A 64 17.86 -10.95 26.28
N GLU A 65 16.99 -11.37 27.20
CA GLU A 65 15.62 -10.86 27.35
C GLU A 65 15.63 -9.33 27.40
N SER A 66 15.43 -8.70 26.25
CA SER A 66 15.34 -7.25 26.15
C SER A 66 14.04 -6.80 26.81
N PRO A 67 14.07 -6.00 27.90
CA PRO A 67 12.86 -5.59 28.58
C PRO A 67 11.99 -4.76 27.64
N LYS A 68 10.75 -5.24 27.42
CA LYS A 68 9.70 -4.58 26.66
C LYS A 68 9.45 -3.18 27.22
N ARG A 69 10.20 -2.19 26.74
CA ARG A 69 9.99 -0.78 27.06
C ARG A 69 8.64 -0.36 26.48
N ARG A 70 7.62 -0.41 27.33
CA ARG A 70 6.33 0.27 27.13
C ARG A 70 6.62 1.78 27.05
N ARG A 71 7.05 2.26 25.88
CA ARG A 71 7.13 3.69 25.59
C ARG A 71 5.69 4.20 25.51
N GLY A 72 5.14 4.53 26.68
CA GLY A 72 3.87 5.22 26.80
C GLY A 72 3.91 6.45 25.90
N LYS A 73 2.81 6.65 25.15
CA LYS A 73 2.59 7.81 24.29
C LYS A 73 2.49 9.06 25.19
N ARG A 74 3.62 9.55 25.70
CA ARG A 74 3.68 10.86 26.33
C ARG A 74 3.39 11.86 25.22
N LYS A 75 2.16 12.38 25.22
CA LYS A 75 1.78 13.50 24.36
C LYS A 75 2.78 14.62 24.66
N LEU A 76 3.52 15.05 23.64
CA LEU A 76 4.47 16.14 23.81
C LEU A 76 3.70 17.41 24.21
N PRO A 77 4.25 18.24 25.10
CA PRO A 77 3.66 19.52 25.47
C PRO A 77 3.30 20.35 24.24
N GLU A 78 2.15 21.01 24.30
CA GLU A 78 1.75 21.97 23.29
C GLU A 78 2.70 23.16 23.34
N VAL A 79 3.17 23.61 22.17
CA VAL A 79 4.18 24.65 22.07
C VAL A 79 3.49 26.00 22.29
N ASP A 80 3.83 26.70 23.38
CA ASP A 80 3.37 28.05 23.64
C ASP A 80 4.20 29.05 22.83
N TYR A 81 3.62 29.54 21.72
CA TYR A 81 4.30 30.45 20.81
C TYR A 81 4.48 31.87 21.37
N SER A 82 3.75 32.22 22.43
CA SER A 82 3.80 33.56 23.03
C SER A 82 5.02 33.76 23.93
N ALA A 83 5.61 32.67 24.42
CA ALA A 83 6.76 32.67 25.33
C ALA A 83 8.13 32.76 24.62
N ILE A 84 8.16 32.84 23.28
CA ILE A 84 9.40 32.79 22.50
C ILE A 84 9.71 34.20 21.98
N GLU A 85 10.77 34.79 22.52
CA GLU A 85 11.20 36.14 22.15
C GLU A 85 12.02 36.16 20.84
N ASP A 86 12.77 35.09 20.55
CA ASP A 86 13.61 35.03 19.34
C ASP A 86 12.79 34.62 18.08
N PRO A 87 12.76 35.47 17.03
CA PRO A 87 12.10 35.13 15.77
C PRO A 87 12.68 33.90 15.06
N ALA A 88 13.97 33.57 15.26
CA ALA A 88 14.59 32.39 14.64
C ALA A 88 14.08 31.09 15.27
N GLU A 89 14.02 31.02 16.60
CA GLU A 89 13.43 29.90 17.34
C GLU A 89 11.96 29.69 16.97
N LEU A 90 11.18 30.76 16.86
CA LEU A 90 9.78 30.69 16.46
C LEU A 90 9.61 30.04 15.08
N ARG A 91 10.47 30.39 14.11
CA ARG A 91 10.47 29.77 12.77
C ARG A 91 10.79 28.29 12.82
N LEU A 92 11.79 27.90 13.62
CA LEU A 92 12.17 26.50 13.79
C LEU A 92 11.00 25.70 14.38
N GLN A 93 10.37 26.20 15.44
CA GLN A 93 9.25 25.51 16.07
C GLN A 93 8.04 25.38 15.15
N ARG A 94 7.69 26.43 14.40
CA ARG A 94 6.66 26.35 13.36
C ARG A 94 6.97 25.28 12.32
N ARG A 95 8.23 25.18 11.88
CA ARG A 95 8.67 24.15 10.93
C ARG A 95 8.54 22.75 11.54
N LEU A 96 8.94 22.55 12.79
CA LEU A 96 8.84 21.27 13.49
C LEU A 96 7.38 20.84 13.66
N VAL A 97 6.49 21.75 14.06
CA VAL A 97 5.05 21.46 14.20
C VAL A 97 4.43 21.14 12.84
N LYS A 98 4.76 21.91 11.79
CA LYS A 98 4.32 21.62 10.42
C LYS A 98 4.81 20.24 9.96
N ASN A 99 6.10 19.96 10.10
CA ASN A 99 6.68 18.67 9.70
C ASN A 99 6.04 17.50 10.46
N ARG A 100 5.82 17.66 11.77
CA ARG A 100 5.13 16.66 12.59
C ARG A 100 3.71 16.41 12.08
N ARG A 101 2.95 17.47 11.81
CA ARG A 101 1.59 17.36 11.25
C ARG A 101 1.61 16.67 9.88
N THR A 102 2.51 17.05 8.98
CA THR A 102 2.61 16.44 7.65
C THR A 102 3.07 14.98 7.72
N ALA A 103 4.01 14.64 8.61
CA ALA A 103 4.47 13.28 8.81
C ALA A 103 3.37 12.40 9.41
N ALA A 104 2.60 12.91 10.38
CA ALA A 104 1.45 12.22 10.95
C ALA A 104 0.38 11.96 9.87
N ALA A 105 0.01 12.98 9.09
CA ALA A 105 -0.94 12.83 7.99
C ALA A 105 -0.45 11.86 6.91
N SER A 106 0.86 11.83 6.62
CA SER A 106 1.45 10.88 5.68
C SER A 106 1.35 9.44 6.19
N ARG A 107 1.67 9.21 7.48
CA ARG A 107 1.52 7.89 8.11
C ARG A 107 0.07 7.45 8.14
N GLU A 108 -0.85 8.36 8.44
CA GLU A 108 -2.28 8.09 8.43
C GLU A 108 -2.78 7.66 7.04
N ARG A 109 -2.37 8.36 5.97
CA ARG A 109 -2.72 7.96 4.60
C ARG A 109 -2.21 6.55 4.26
N LYS A 110 -0.94 6.27 4.59
CA LYS A 110 -0.36 4.96 4.35
C LYS A 110 -1.06 3.87 5.19
N GLN A 111 -1.44 4.18 6.42
CA GLN A 111 -2.19 3.25 7.25
C GLN A 111 -3.55 2.93 6.63
N ARG A 112 -4.29 3.95 6.16
CA ARG A 112 -5.57 3.75 5.47
C ARG A 112 -5.42 2.89 4.22
N GLU A 113 -4.39 3.15 3.40
CA GLU A 113 -4.10 2.35 2.21
C GLU A 113 -3.84 0.87 2.55
N LEU A 114 -3.08 0.61 3.62
CA LEU A 114 -2.86 -0.76 4.11
C LEU A 114 -4.15 -1.40 4.64
N ASP A 115 -4.97 -0.64 5.36
CA ASP A 115 -6.25 -1.12 5.87
C ASP A 115 -7.20 -1.48 4.71
N ASP A 116 -7.28 -0.63 3.69
CA ASP A 116 -8.06 -0.87 2.46
C ASP A 116 -7.56 -2.13 1.72
N LEU A 117 -6.24 -2.30 1.60
CA LEU A 117 -5.66 -3.49 0.99
C LEU A 117 -6.00 -4.76 1.78
N HIS A 118 -5.96 -4.72 3.11
CA HIS A 118 -6.35 -5.85 3.95
C HIS A 118 -7.82 -6.22 3.79
N VAL A 119 -8.71 -5.23 3.67
CA VAL A 119 -10.13 -5.47 3.39
C VAL A 119 -10.30 -6.16 2.03
N ASN A 120 -9.60 -5.68 1.00
CA ASN A 120 -9.66 -6.26 -0.35
C ASN A 120 -9.14 -7.70 -0.38
N VAL A 121 -8.01 -7.99 0.28
CA VAL A 121 -7.46 -9.35 0.36
C VAL A 121 -8.47 -10.29 1.02
N ARG A 122 -9.07 -9.90 2.14
CA ARG A 122 -10.10 -10.72 2.82
C ARG A 122 -11.32 -10.96 1.95
N ALA A 123 -11.79 -9.95 1.21
CA ALA A 123 -12.91 -10.10 0.29
C ALA A 123 -12.58 -11.10 -0.83
N LEU A 124 -11.41 -10.94 -1.47
CA LEU A 124 -10.95 -11.85 -2.52
C LEU A 124 -10.73 -13.28 -2.01
N GLU A 125 -10.23 -13.45 -0.79
CA GLU A 125 -10.09 -14.76 -0.15
C GLU A 125 -11.45 -15.42 0.08
N ALA A 126 -12.44 -14.66 0.57
CA ALA A 126 -13.81 -15.16 0.75
C ALA A 126 -14.44 -15.56 -0.59
N ASP A 127 -14.30 -14.73 -1.63
CA ASP A 127 -14.80 -15.03 -2.97
C ASP A 127 -14.12 -16.28 -3.55
N ASN A 128 -12.80 -16.40 -3.41
CA ASN A 128 -12.06 -17.58 -3.88
C ASN A 128 -12.52 -18.85 -3.17
N GLN A 129 -12.74 -18.79 -1.86
CA GLN A 129 -13.29 -19.91 -1.10
C GLN A 129 -14.71 -20.27 -1.57
N GLY A 130 -15.56 -19.28 -1.83
CA GLY A 130 -16.90 -19.48 -2.39
C GLY A 130 -16.86 -20.16 -3.76
N LEU A 131 -16.01 -19.68 -4.66
CA LEU A 131 -15.83 -20.29 -5.99
C LEU A 131 -15.33 -21.74 -5.91
N ARG A 132 -14.36 -22.02 -5.03
CA ARG A 132 -13.87 -23.39 -4.79
C ARG A 132 -14.95 -24.31 -4.24
N GLN A 133 -15.85 -23.81 -3.39
CA GLN A 133 -16.99 -24.58 -2.90
C GLN A 133 -17.98 -24.87 -4.04
N ALA A 134 -18.34 -23.86 -4.83
CA ALA A 134 -19.24 -24.02 -5.97
C ALA A 134 -18.68 -25.02 -7.00
N LEU A 135 -17.38 -24.95 -7.31
CA LEU A 135 -16.73 -25.92 -8.20
C LEU A 135 -16.83 -27.35 -7.66
N ARG A 136 -16.53 -27.57 -6.38
CA ARG A 136 -16.64 -28.90 -5.75
C ARG A 136 -18.08 -29.44 -5.79
N GLN A 137 -19.08 -28.58 -5.58
CA GLN A 137 -20.49 -28.96 -5.70
C GLN A 137 -20.82 -29.40 -7.12
N ARG A 138 -20.46 -28.61 -8.13
CA ARG A 138 -20.69 -28.94 -9.55
C ARG A 138 -19.96 -30.21 -9.99
N GLU A 139 -18.73 -30.42 -9.53
CA GLU A 139 -17.99 -31.66 -9.80
C GLU A 139 -18.65 -32.89 -9.16
N SER A 140 -19.27 -32.74 -7.99
CA SER A 140 -20.05 -33.82 -7.37
C SER A 140 -21.34 -34.14 -8.14
N GLU A 141 -22.06 -33.11 -8.60
CA GLU A 141 -23.25 -33.26 -9.45
C GLU A 141 -22.90 -33.94 -10.77
N LEU A 142 -21.85 -33.47 -11.47
CA LEU A 142 -21.39 -34.08 -12.72
C LEU A 142 -20.99 -35.54 -12.54
N ARG A 143 -20.30 -35.87 -11.44
CA ARG A 143 -19.98 -37.27 -11.13
C ARG A 143 -21.24 -38.11 -10.91
N SER A 144 -22.19 -37.62 -10.13
CA SER A 144 -23.47 -38.31 -9.88
C SER A 144 -24.25 -38.54 -11.18
N LEU A 145 -24.34 -37.52 -12.04
CA LEU A 145 -25.02 -37.61 -13.33
C LEU A 145 -24.31 -38.59 -14.27
N ARG A 146 -22.97 -38.58 -14.32
CA ARG A 146 -22.20 -39.53 -15.14
C ARG A 146 -22.42 -40.98 -14.69
N VAL A 147 -22.43 -41.24 -13.38
CA VAL A 147 -22.75 -42.57 -12.84
C VAL A 147 -24.17 -42.98 -13.20
N HIS A 148 -25.14 -42.08 -13.06
CA HIS A 148 -26.53 -42.35 -13.43
C HIS A 148 -26.69 -42.65 -14.93
N MET A 149 -26.06 -41.86 -15.81
CA MET A 149 -26.07 -42.12 -17.25
C MET A 149 -25.43 -43.46 -17.61
N ALA A 150 -24.28 -43.81 -17.00
CA ALA A 150 -23.63 -45.10 -17.22
C ALA A 150 -24.54 -46.27 -16.79
N SER A 151 -25.28 -46.11 -15.69
CA SER A 151 -26.23 -47.13 -15.22
C SER A 151 -27.39 -47.36 -16.20
N ILE A 152 -27.90 -46.31 -16.85
CA ILE A 152 -28.99 -46.40 -17.82
C ILE A 152 -28.49 -46.97 -19.15
N GLN A 153 -27.29 -46.56 -19.59
CA GLN A 153 -26.76 -46.95 -20.89
C GLN A 153 -26.12 -48.35 -20.90
N GLY A 154 -26.00 -49.03 -19.75
CA GLY A 154 -25.34 -50.33 -19.64
C GLY A 154 -23.87 -50.33 -20.07
N SER A 155 -23.29 -49.14 -20.28
CA SER A 155 -21.94 -48.95 -20.76
C SER A 155 -20.99 -48.76 -19.57
N ALA A 156 -20.02 -49.67 -19.46
CA ALA A 156 -18.97 -49.57 -18.46
C ALA A 156 -18.21 -48.23 -18.63
N PRO A 157 -17.94 -47.50 -17.54
CA PRO A 157 -17.25 -46.21 -17.63
C PRO A 157 -15.85 -46.41 -18.23
N LEU A 158 -15.58 -45.72 -19.34
CA LEU A 158 -14.25 -45.67 -19.95
C LEU A 158 -13.22 -45.16 -18.93
N PRO A 159 -12.01 -45.76 -18.88
CA PRO A 159 -10.97 -45.39 -17.93
C PRO A 159 -10.64 -43.90 -18.07
N THR A 160 -10.69 -43.18 -16.96
CA THR A 160 -10.28 -41.78 -16.89
C THR A 160 -8.84 -41.64 -17.41
N PRO A 161 -8.59 -40.79 -18.43
CA PRO A 161 -7.23 -40.54 -18.89
C PRO A 161 -6.41 -39.94 -17.76
N ALA A 162 -5.21 -40.48 -17.56
CA ALA A 162 -4.28 -40.05 -16.53
C ALA A 162 -4.04 -38.52 -16.63
N PRO A 163 -3.95 -37.80 -15.50
CA PRO A 163 -3.66 -36.38 -15.53
C PRO A 163 -2.29 -36.17 -16.18
N LEU A 164 -2.28 -35.53 -17.35
CA LEU A 164 -1.07 -35.04 -17.98
C LEU A 164 -0.45 -34.01 -17.04
N LEU A 165 0.68 -34.37 -16.45
CA LEU A 165 1.48 -33.49 -15.61
C LEU A 165 1.82 -32.22 -16.42
N PRO A 166 1.62 -31.02 -15.86
CA PRO A 166 2.05 -29.80 -16.52
C PRO A 166 3.58 -29.83 -16.63
N GLY A 167 4.07 -29.94 -17.87
CA GLY A 167 5.48 -29.81 -18.19
C GLY A 167 5.95 -28.41 -17.78
N PHE A 168 6.91 -28.38 -16.86
CA PHE A 168 7.64 -27.16 -16.52
C PHE A 168 8.59 -26.84 -17.68
N PRO A 169 8.52 -25.64 -18.29
CA PRO A 169 9.62 -25.15 -19.11
C PRO A 169 10.82 -24.83 -18.20
N ALA A 170 12.01 -25.23 -18.66
CA ALA A 170 13.32 -24.98 -18.05
C ALA A 170 13.73 -23.50 -18.13
#